data_AF-A0A926S9M0-F1
#
_entry.id   AF-A0A926S9M0-F1
#
_cell.length_a   1.000
_cell.length_b   1.000
_cell.length_c   1.000
_cell.angle_alpha   90.00
_cell.angle_beta   90.00
_cell.angle_gamma   90.00
#
_symmetry.space_group_name_H-M   'P 1'
#
loop_
_entity.id
_entity.type
_entity.pdbx_description
1 polymer ?
#
loop_
_entity_poly.entity_id
_entity_poly.type
_entity_poly.pdbx_seq_one_letter_code
_entity_poly.pdbx_strand_id
1 'polypeptide(L)'
;MTSENQSESQSTLKKLREKVNLTQPELSDRIGVGIRIISDWESGRKLPRFDNAVALARELGISLKVLAKAMQINVEGVPDDELPEQ
;
A
#
# COMPACT_ATOMS: atom_id res chain seq x y z
N MET A 1 -28.83 11.44 18.21
CA MET A 1 -29.08 10.69 16.95
C MET A 1 -27.72 10.29 16.43
N THR A 2 -27.62 9.02 16.04
CA THR A 2 -26.45 8.16 16.08
C THR A 2 -25.19 8.74 15.43
N SER A 3 -24.10 8.69 16.19
CA SER A 3 -22.73 8.89 15.73
C SER A 3 -22.48 8.04 14.49
N GLU A 4 -22.26 8.69 13.35
CA GLU A 4 -21.75 8.04 12.16
C GLU A 4 -20.34 7.57 12.44
N ASN A 5 -20.24 6.27 12.65
CA ASN A 5 -19.02 5.53 12.88
C ASN A 5 -18.20 5.53 11.59
N GLN A 6 -17.42 6.59 11.33
CA GLN A 6 -16.42 6.63 10.24
C GLN A 6 -15.25 5.70 10.57
N SER A 7 -15.49 4.39 10.62
CA SER A 7 -14.44 3.36 10.68
C SER A 7 -14.51 2.39 9.51
N GLU A 8 -15.20 2.78 8.44
CA GLU A 8 -15.20 2.02 7.19
C GLU A 8 -13.88 2.22 6.43
N SER A 9 -13.13 1.13 6.33
CA SER A 9 -12.44 0.79 5.08
C SER A 9 -11.16 1.55 4.68
N GLN A 10 -10.44 2.20 5.59
CA GLN A 10 -9.01 2.46 5.37
C GLN A 10 -8.26 1.10 5.37
N SER A 11 -8.04 0.53 4.18
CA SER A 11 -7.14 -0.61 3.99
C SER A 11 -5.71 -0.11 4.13
N THR A 12 -5.18 -0.16 5.35
CA THR A 12 -3.78 0.21 5.60
C THR A 12 -2.84 -0.74 4.88
N LEU A 13 -1.63 -0.28 4.56
CA LEU A 13 -0.56 -1.13 4.01
C LEU A 13 -0.34 -2.40 4.84
N LYS A 14 -0.49 -2.28 6.18
CA LYS A 14 -0.46 -3.41 7.12
C LYS A 14 -1.50 -4.49 6.78
N LYS A 15 -2.75 -4.11 6.53
CA LYS A 15 -3.82 -5.07 6.17
C LYS A 15 -3.52 -5.76 4.83
N LEU A 16 -2.94 -5.05 3.87
CA LEU A 16 -2.55 -5.63 2.58
C LEU A 16 -1.43 -6.67 2.76
N ARG A 17 -0.43 -6.36 3.60
CA ARG A 17 0.62 -7.32 3.97
C ARG A 17 0.04 -8.55 4.67
N GLU A 18 -0.86 -8.37 5.63
CA GLU A 18 -1.46 -9.47 6.39
C GLU A 18 -2.35 -10.36 5.50
N LYS A 19 -3.04 -9.80 4.50
CA LYS A 19 -3.82 -10.58 3.52
C LYS A 19 -2.99 -11.55 2.69
N VAL A 20 -1.71 -11.23 2.45
CA VAL A 20 -0.77 -12.13 1.76
C VAL A 20 0.06 -12.96 2.74
N ASN A 21 -0.33 -13.02 4.02
CA ASN A 21 0.30 -13.81 5.09
C ASN A 21 1.80 -13.50 5.31
N LEU A 22 2.22 -12.26 5.05
CA LEU A 22 3.58 -11.83 5.34
C LEU A 22 3.65 -11.12 6.68
N THR A 23 4.75 -11.29 7.42
CA THR A 23 5.15 -10.48 8.57
C THR A 23 5.99 -9.28 8.12
N GLN A 24 6.18 -8.27 9.00
CA GLN A 24 7.04 -7.12 8.67
C GLN A 24 8.49 -7.54 8.34
N PRO A 25 9.14 -8.46 9.09
CA PRO A 25 10.46 -8.97 8.73
C PRO A 25 10.50 -9.65 7.36
N GLU A 26 9.54 -10.53 7.05
CA GLU A 26 9.53 -11.22 5.76
C GLU A 26 9.36 -10.26 4.58
N LEU A 27 8.50 -9.23 4.72
CA LEU A 27 8.37 -8.19 3.69
C LEU A 27 9.65 -7.35 3.58
N SER A 28 10.29 -7.06 4.72
CA SER A 28 11.58 -6.36 4.78
C SER A 28 12.65 -7.08 3.97
N ASP A 29 12.78 -8.39 4.18
CA ASP A 29 13.76 -9.24 3.52
C ASP A 29 13.50 -9.35 2.01
N ARG A 30 12.23 -9.49 1.61
CA ARG A 30 11.82 -9.55 0.20
C ARG A 30 12.11 -8.28 -0.57
N ILE A 31 11.92 -7.12 0.06
CA ILE A 31 12.14 -5.81 -0.56
C ILE A 31 13.61 -5.37 -0.44
N GLY A 32 14.35 -5.88 0.54
CA GLY A 32 15.73 -5.47 0.81
C GLY A 32 15.83 -4.13 1.53
N VAL A 33 14.84 -3.81 2.38
CA VAL A 33 14.85 -2.61 3.23
C VAL A 33 14.90 -3.00 4.70
N GLY A 34 15.15 -2.03 5.60
CA GLY A 34 15.11 -2.30 7.04
C GLY A 34 13.68 -2.39 7.58
N ILE A 35 13.44 -3.23 8.59
CA ILE A 35 12.11 -3.48 9.17
C ILE A 35 11.43 -2.19 9.66
N ARG A 36 12.23 -1.25 10.19
CA ARG A 36 11.74 0.07 10.62
C ARG A 36 11.15 0.90 9.48
N ILE A 37 11.67 0.72 8.25
CA ILE A 37 11.15 1.38 7.05
C ILE A 37 9.74 0.83 6.73
N ILE A 38 9.54 -0.49 6.83
CA ILE A 38 8.20 -1.10 6.69
C ILE A 38 7.23 -0.50 7.72
N SER A 39 7.65 -0.39 8.99
CA SER A 39 6.83 0.24 10.03
C SER A 39 6.51 1.72 9.75
N ASP A 40 7.48 2.49 9.26
CA ASP A 40 7.27 3.89 8.86
C ASP A 40 6.25 4.01 7.72
N TRP A 41 6.27 3.09 6.75
CA TRP A 41 5.28 3.06 5.66
C TRP A 41 3.90 2.63 6.14
N GLU A 42 3.81 1.58 6.97
CA GLU A 42 2.52 1.09 7.49
C GLU A 42 1.81 2.09 8.41
N SER A 43 2.58 2.94 9.09
CA SER A 43 2.05 4.00 9.95
C SER A 43 1.84 5.33 9.22
N GLY A 44 2.17 5.41 7.92
CA GLY A 44 2.07 6.64 7.13
C GLY A 44 3.08 7.73 7.50
N ARG A 45 4.06 7.45 8.37
CA ARG A 45 5.12 8.42 8.75
C ARG A 45 6.02 8.78 7.56
N LYS A 46 6.20 7.86 6.63
CA LYS A 46 6.97 8.05 5.40
C LYS A 46 6.28 7.39 4.22
N LEU A 47 6.53 7.93 3.04
CA LEU A 47 6.18 7.29 1.78
C LEU A 47 7.40 6.54 1.22
N PRO A 48 7.22 5.37 0.58
CA PRO A 48 8.25 4.72 -0.19
C PRO A 48 8.62 5.61 -1.38
N ARG A 49 9.89 5.55 -1.78
CA ARG A 49 10.28 6.02 -3.11
C ARG A 49 9.67 5.11 -4.18
N PHE A 50 9.65 5.59 -5.42
CA PHE A 50 8.95 4.90 -6.52
C PHE A 50 9.46 3.46 -6.75
N ASP A 51 10.78 3.25 -6.69
CA ASP A 51 11.44 1.93 -6.71
C ASP A 51 10.85 0.97 -5.65
N ASN A 52 10.75 1.44 -4.41
CA ASN A 52 10.18 0.67 -3.30
C ASN A 52 8.66 0.50 -3.40
N ALA A 53 7.94 1.47 -3.97
CA ALA A 53 6.51 1.35 -4.21
C ALA A 53 6.20 0.24 -5.23
N VAL A 54 7.00 0.16 -6.30
CA VAL A 54 6.92 -0.92 -7.29
C VAL A 54 7.23 -2.28 -6.64
N ALA A 55 8.28 -2.34 -5.79
CA ALA A 55 8.60 -3.56 -5.06
C ALA A 55 7.47 -3.99 -4.11
N LEU A 56 6.87 -3.06 -3.36
CA LEU A 56 5.70 -3.31 -2.51
C LEU A 56 4.53 -3.85 -3.32
N ALA A 57 4.19 -3.19 -4.42
CA ALA A 57 3.09 -3.61 -5.30
C ALA A 57 3.28 -5.05 -5.79
N ARG A 58 4.51 -5.39 -6.19
CA ARG A 58 4.88 -6.76 -6.61
C ARG A 58 4.75 -7.78 -5.49
N GLU A 59 5.37 -7.53 -4.33
CA GLU A 59 5.36 -8.50 -3.21
C GLU A 59 3.97 -8.67 -2.60
N LEU A 60 3.12 -7.65 -2.67
CA LEU A 60 1.75 -7.69 -2.18
C LEU A 60 0.74 -8.14 -3.25
N GLY A 61 1.15 -8.29 -4.51
CA GLY A 61 0.28 -8.70 -5.62
C GLY A 61 -0.85 -7.70 -5.91
N ILE A 62 -0.57 -6.40 -5.82
CA ILE A 62 -1.55 -5.31 -6.02
C ILE A 62 -1.06 -4.30 -7.05
N SER A 63 -1.97 -3.51 -7.63
CA SER A 63 -1.59 -2.39 -8.49
C SER A 63 -1.03 -1.21 -7.67
N LEU A 64 -0.22 -0.36 -8.32
CA LEU A 64 0.27 0.88 -7.72
C LEU A 64 -0.87 1.80 -7.28
N LYS A 65 -2.01 1.77 -7.99
CA LYS A 65 -3.21 2.54 -7.63
C LYS A 65 -3.84 2.05 -6.32
N VAL A 66 -3.88 0.73 -6.09
CA VAL A 66 -4.32 0.16 -4.81
C VAL A 66 -3.35 0.50 -3.70
N LEU A 67 -2.04 0.41 -3.96
CA LEU A 67 -1.00 0.80 -3.00
C LEU A 67 -1.14 2.28 -2.62
N ALA A 68 -1.28 3.18 -3.59
CA ALA A 68 -1.45 4.61 -3.38
C ALA A 68 -2.68 4.93 -2.50
N LYS A 69 -3.83 4.28 -2.75
CA LYS A 69 -5.01 4.40 -1.89
C LYS A 69 -4.72 3.95 -0.45
N ALA A 70 -3.99 2.85 -0.26
CA ALA A 70 -3.61 2.37 1.06
C ALA A 70 -2.64 3.30 1.80
N MET A 71 -1.95 4.17 1.06
CA MET A 71 -1.08 5.23 1.56
C MET A 71 -1.77 6.60 1.63
N GLN A 72 -3.10 6.64 1.48
CA GLN A 72 -3.92 7.86 1.51
C GLN A 72 -3.54 8.90 0.44
N ILE A 73 -3.00 8.44 -0.70
CA ILE A 73 -2.70 9.28 -1.85
C ILE A 73 -3.95 9.33 -2.74
N ASN A 74 -4.36 10.52 -3.17
CA ASN A 74 -5.46 10.66 -4.12
C ASN A 74 -5.05 10.11 -5.49
N VAL A 75 -5.88 9.23 -6.04
CA VAL A 75 -5.69 8.61 -7.37
C VAL A 75 -6.88 8.86 -8.30
N GLU A 76 -7.74 9.81 -7.97
CA GLU A 76 -8.81 10.28 -8.86
C GLU A 76 -8.22 10.74 -10.20
N GLY A 77 -8.85 10.30 -11.30
CA GLY A 77 -8.40 10.60 -12.66
C GLY A 77 -7.14 9.86 -13.12
N VAL A 78 -6.48 9.06 -12.26
CA VAL A 78 -5.40 8.18 -12.70
C VAL A 78 -6.01 7.01 -13.48
N PRO A 79 -5.69 6.84 -14.77
CA PRO A 79 -6.20 5.71 -15.55
C PRO A 79 -5.65 4.39 -14.99
N ASP A 80 -6.36 3.30 -15.23
CA ASP A 80 -5.80 1.98 -15.00
C ASP A 80 -4.77 1.66 -16.10
N ASP A 81 -3.94 0.63 -15.91
CA ASP A 81 -2.83 0.29 -16.82
C ASP A 81 -3.29 -0.24 -18.20
N GLU A 82 -4.57 -0.06 -18.54
CA GLU A 82 -5.12 -0.34 -19.86
C GLU A 82 -4.69 0.75 -20.84
N LEU A 83 -4.03 0.35 -21.93
CA LEU A 83 -3.75 1.24 -23.04
C LEU A 83 -5.08 1.71 -23.65
N PRO A 84 -5.26 3.00 -23.98
CA PRO A 84 -6.47 3.44 -24.62
C PRO A 84 -6.68 2.63 -25.90
N GLU A 85 -7.84 1.97 -26.01
CA GLU A 85 -8.26 1.33 -27.25
C GLU A 85 -8.27 2.41 -28.34
N GLN A 86 -7.56 2.13 -29.43
CA GLN A 86 -7.47 3.04 -30.59
C GLN A 86 -8.78 3.08 -31.38
#